data_AF-A0AAW7YW56-F1
#
_entry.id   AF-A0AAW7YW56-F1
#
_cell.length_a   1.000
_cell.length_b   1.000
_cell.length_c   1.000
_cell.angle_alpha   90.00
_cell.angle_beta   90.00
_cell.angle_gamma   90.00
#
_symmetry.space_group_name_H-M   'P 1'
#
loop_
_entity.id
_entity.type
_entity.pdbx_description
1 polymer ?
#
loop_
_entity_poly.entity_id
_entity_poly.type
_entity_poly.pdbx_seq_one_letter_code
_entity_poly.pdbx_strand_id
1 'polypeptide(L)'
;GATWTQRMVLGVIPQVAPNYLSYALLRFEINIRASAILGVVGAGGIGYELKNAMSWGQGKYDEAAAIFILLFATIMLIDQLSSRYRDRLT
;
A
#
# COMPACT_ATOMS: atom_id res chain seq x y z
N GLY A 1 -38.64 -18.26 4.36
CA GLY A 1 -37.84 -18.18 5.59
C GLY A 1 -36.39 -18.34 5.25
N ALA A 2 -35.55 -17.33 5.48
CA ALA A 2 -34.10 -17.43 5.32
C ALA A 2 -33.45 -17.65 6.69
N THR A 3 -32.46 -18.55 6.75
CA THR A 3 -31.63 -18.80 7.93
C THR A 3 -30.82 -17.54 8.29
N TRP A 4 -30.44 -17.41 9.56
CA TRP A 4 -29.74 -16.22 10.06
C TRP A 4 -28.47 -15.90 9.25
N THR A 5 -27.69 -16.92 8.87
CA THR A 5 -26.51 -16.79 8.03
C THR A 5 -26.83 -16.27 6.62
N GLN A 6 -27.91 -16.74 5.98
CA GLN A 6 -28.34 -16.21 4.68
C GLN A 6 -28.72 -14.73 4.77
N ARG A 7 -29.38 -14.29 5.85
CA ARG A 7 -29.74 -12.87 6.04
C ARG A 7 -28.50 -12.00 6.26
N MET A 8 -27.54 -12.49 7.03
CA MET A 8 -26.29 -11.79 7.28
C MET A 8 -25.45 -11.66 6.00
N VAL A 9 -25.25 -12.76 5.26
CA VAL A 9 -24.38 -12.78 4.08
C VAL A 9 -25.00 -12.09 2.87
N LEU A 10 -26.32 -12.20 2.66
CA LEU A 10 -26.99 -11.63 1.48
C LEU A 10 -27.62 -10.26 1.75
N GLY A 11 -27.92 -9.95 3.02
CA GLY A 11 -28.52 -8.67 3.41
C GLY A 11 -27.49 -7.68 3.94
N VAL A 12 -26.73 -8.06 4.97
CA VAL A 12 -25.89 -7.12 5.73
C VAL A 12 -24.50 -6.97 5.12
N ILE A 13 -23.83 -8.08 4.77
CA ILE A 13 -22.48 -8.05 4.20
C ILE A 13 -22.40 -7.20 2.93
N PRO A 14 -23.26 -7.35 1.90
CA PRO A 14 -23.15 -6.53 0.69
C PRO A 14 -23.39 -5.04 0.94
N GLN A 15 -24.11 -4.65 2.01
CA GLN A 15 -24.29 -3.24 2.38
C GLN A 15 -23.02 -2.64 3.00
N VAL A 16 -22.27 -3.42 3.79
CA VAL A 16 -21.06 -2.92 4.46
C VAL A 16 -19.77 -3.25 3.71
N ALA A 17 -19.81 -4.20 2.77
CA ALA A 17 -18.66 -4.67 1.99
C ALA A 17 -17.91 -3.54 1.25
N PRO A 18 -18.57 -2.56 0.62
CA PRO A 18 -17.87 -1.44 -0.02
C PRO A 18 -17.03 -0.62 0.97
N ASN A 19 -17.58 -0.37 2.18
CA ASN A 19 -16.86 0.34 3.23
C ASN A 19 -15.69 -0.48 3.77
N TYR A 20 -15.90 -1.77 4.05
CA TYR A 20 -14.83 -2.66 4.49
C TYR A 20 -13.72 -2.80 3.46
N LEU A 21 -14.06 -2.89 2.16
CA LEU A 21 -13.09 -2.92 1.08
C LEU A 21 -12.29 -1.62 1.02
N SER A 22 -12.95 -0.47 1.17
CA SER A 22 -12.29 0.84 1.22
C SER A 22 -11.30 0.92 2.38
N TYR A 23 -11.69 0.48 3.57
CA TYR A 23 -10.80 0.42 4.73
C TYR A 23 -9.65 -0.58 4.57
N ALA A 24 -9.91 -1.72 3.92
CA ALA A 24 -8.88 -2.71 3.64
C ALA A 24 -7.83 -2.16 2.64
N LEU A 25 -8.27 -1.47 1.59
CA LEU A 25 -7.40 -0.80 0.63
C LEU A 25 -6.57 0.31 1.30
N LEU A 26 -7.19 1.14 2.15
CA LEU A 26 -6.49 2.15 2.93
C LEU A 26 -5.43 1.53 3.84
N ARG A 27 -5.78 0.45 4.56
CA ARG A 27 -4.81 -0.26 5.41
C ARG A 27 -3.69 -0.87 4.58
N PHE A 28 -3.99 -1.45 3.42
CA PHE A 28 -2.98 -2.02 2.53
C PHE A 28 -1.97 -0.97 2.08
N GLU A 29 -2.44 0.21 1.65
CA GLU A 29 -1.57 1.34 1.29
C GLU A 29 -0.67 1.77 2.46
N ILE A 30 -1.25 1.96 3.65
CA ILE A 30 -0.51 2.36 4.84
C ILE A 30 0.57 1.33 5.18
N ASN A 31 0.25 0.03 5.08
CA ASN A 31 1.21 -1.04 5.35
C ASN A 31 2.36 -1.06 4.33
N ILE A 32 2.11 -0.79 3.04
CA ILE A 32 3.18 -0.66 2.04
C ILE A 32 4.12 0.49 2.39
N ARG A 33 3.57 1.66 2.72
CA ARG A 33 4.37 2.85 3.08
C ARG A 33 5.17 2.61 4.36
N ALA A 34 4.54 2.03 5.38
CA ALA A 34 5.18 1.68 6.63
C ALA A 34 6.32 0.66 6.41
N SER A 35 6.12 -0.35 5.55
CA SER A 35 7.15 -1.34 5.21
C SER A 35 8.37 -0.70 4.52
N ALA A 36 8.17 0.25 3.61
CA ALA A 36 9.26 0.97 2.98
C ALA A 36 10.07 1.79 4.01
N ILE A 37 9.40 2.54 4.90
CA ILE A 37 10.06 3.31 5.96
C ILE A 37 10.84 2.39 6.90
N LEU A 38 10.20 1.31 7.37
CA LEU A 38 10.82 0.31 8.25
C LEU A 38 12.00 -0.40 7.58
N GLY A 39 11.94 -0.63 6.27
CA GLY A 39 13.07 -1.20 5.52
C GLY A 39 14.30 -0.30 5.54
N VAL A 40 14.12 1.02 5.43
CA VAL A 40 15.23 1.99 5.49
C VAL A 40 15.91 2.03 6.87
N VAL A 41 15.16 1.83 7.97
CA VAL A 41 15.75 1.71 9.32
C VAL A 41 16.39 0.34 9.59
N GLY A 42 16.25 -0.63 8.69
CA GLY A 42 16.94 -1.92 8.77
C GLY A 42 16.05 -3.12 9.11
N ALA A 43 14.73 -2.98 9.09
CA ALA A 43 13.79 -4.08 9.36
C ALA A 43 13.65 -5.08 8.18
N GLY A 44 14.33 -4.85 7.05
CA GLY A 44 14.24 -5.67 5.83
C GLY A 44 13.19 -5.15 4.81
N GLY A 45 13.07 -5.82 3.65
CA GLY A 45 12.11 -5.46 2.59
C GLY A 45 12.62 -4.42 1.59
N ILE A 46 11.71 -3.83 0.79
CA ILE A 46 12.07 -2.95 -0.34
C ILE A 46 12.87 -1.71 0.11
N GLY A 47 12.55 -1.16 1.30
CA GLY A 47 13.31 -0.04 1.87
C GLY A 47 14.72 -0.40 2.33
N TYR A 48 14.98 -1.69 2.63
CA TYR A 48 16.30 -2.16 3.00
C TYR A 48 17.21 -2.25 1.77
N GLU A 49 16.70 -2.74 0.63
CA GLU A 49 17.44 -2.73 -0.63
C GLU A 49 17.76 -1.30 -1.09
N LEU A 50 16.83 -0.35 -0.91
CA LEU A 50 17.05 1.08 -1.15
C LEU A 50 18.23 1.62 -0.31
N LYS A 51 18.25 1.30 0.99
CA LYS A 51 19.35 1.69 1.90
C LYS A 51 20.68 1.04 1.50
N ASN A 52 20.66 -0.23 1.11
CA ASN A 52 21.85 -0.99 0.76
C ASN A 52 22.49 -0.46 -0.54
N ALA A 53 21.66 -0.15 -1.55
CA ALA A 53 22.10 0.49 -2.78
C ALA A 53 22.71 1.89 -2.55
N MET A 54 22.21 2.63 -1.55
CA MET A 54 22.73 3.94 -1.18
C MET A 54 24.01 3.87 -0.32
N SER A 55 24.19 2.79 0.44
CA SER A 55 25.32 2.63 1.37
C SER A 55 26.59 2.07 0.72
N TRP A 56 26.51 1.38 -0.42
CA TRP A 56 27.68 0.84 -1.12
C TRP A 56 28.23 1.82 -2.19
N GLY A 57 29.08 2.75 -1.73
CA GLY A 57 30.32 3.16 -2.41
C GLY A 57 30.23 4.07 -3.64
N GLN A 58 30.47 5.37 -3.44
CA GLN A 58 31.17 6.39 -4.25
C GLN A 58 31.09 6.44 -5.81
N GLY A 59 30.23 5.67 -6.48
CA GLY A 59 30.07 5.73 -7.95
C GLY A 59 28.70 5.31 -8.47
N LYS A 60 27.75 5.00 -7.58
CA LYS A 60 26.42 4.44 -7.90
C LYS A 60 25.26 5.31 -7.39
N TYR A 61 25.47 6.62 -7.25
CA TYR A 61 24.38 7.55 -6.92
C TYR A 61 23.23 7.46 -7.93
N ASP A 62 23.53 7.16 -9.20
CA ASP A 62 22.51 6.92 -10.23
C ASP A 62 21.62 5.70 -9.92
N GLU A 63 22.19 4.63 -9.38
CA GLU A 63 21.44 3.40 -9.05
C GLU A 63 20.56 3.63 -7.80
N ALA A 64 21.11 4.31 -6.78
CA ALA A 64 20.35 4.70 -5.60
C ALA A 64 19.22 5.70 -5.94
N ALA A 65 19.49 6.66 -6.83
CA ALA A 65 18.49 7.61 -7.33
C ALA A 65 17.42 6.90 -8.16
N ALA A 66 17.78 5.91 -8.98
CA ALA A 66 16.81 5.12 -9.74
C ALA A 66 15.84 4.35 -8.84
N ILE A 67 16.34 3.69 -7.78
CA ILE A 67 15.48 2.97 -6.83
C ILE A 67 14.62 3.96 -6.02
N PHE A 68 15.16 5.13 -5.66
CA PHE A 68 14.38 6.18 -4.98
C PHE A 68 13.25 6.72 -5.85
N ILE A 69 13.53 7.02 -7.13
CA ILE A 69 12.53 7.46 -8.10
C ILE A 69 11.48 6.37 -8.31
N LEU A 70 11.88 5.10 -8.42
CA LEU A 70 10.97 3.98 -8.60
C LEU A 70 10.06 3.76 -7.38
N LEU A 71 10.62 3.90 -6.17
CA LEU A 71 9.85 3.88 -4.93
C LEU A 71 8.86 5.06 -4.87
N PHE A 72 9.33 6.27 -5.16
CA PHE A 72 8.50 7.47 -5.17
C PHE A 72 7.36 7.38 -6.19
N ALA A 73 7.64 6.90 -7.40
CA ALA A 73 6.65 6.66 -8.45
C ALA A 73 5.63 5.59 -8.03
N THR A 74 6.07 4.51 -7.37
CA THR A 74 5.19 3.47 -6.83
C THR A 74 4.26 4.04 -5.75
N ILE A 75 4.79 4.84 -4.82
CA ILE A 75 3.99 5.51 -3.79
C ILE A 75 2.98 6.45 -4.44
N MET A 76 3.39 7.26 -5.43
CA MET A 76 2.50 8.19 -6.12
C MET A 76 1.40 7.48 -6.92
N LEU A 77 1.71 6.36 -7.57
CA LEU A 77 0.73 5.52 -8.27
C LEU A 77 -0.31 4.94 -7.31
N ILE A 78 0.14 4.40 -6.18
CA ILE A 78 -0.76 3.84 -5.16
C ILE A 78 -1.64 4.95 -4.56
N ASP A 79 -1.06 6.11 -4.24
CA ASP A 79 -1.78 7.26 -3.69
C ASP A 79 -2.82 7.80 -4.68
N GLN A 80 -2.49 7.87 -5.97
CA GLN A 80 -3.47 8.20 -7.02
C GLN A 80 -4.55 7.15 -7.19
N LEU A 81 -4.22 5.86 -7.18
CA LEU A 81 -5.22 4.79 -7.24
C LEU A 81 -6.16 4.89 -6.04
N SER A 82 -5.61 5.06 -4.84
CA SER A 82 -6.36 5.19 -3.60
C SER A 82 -7.28 6.41 -3.60
N SER A 83 -6.78 7.58 -4.02
CA SER A 83 -7.58 8.79 -4.27
C SER A 83 -8.70 8.51 -5.26
N ARG A 84 -8.41 7.87 -6.38
CA ARG A 84 -9.39 7.61 -7.44
C ARG A 84 -10.47 6.61 -7.03
N TYR A 85 -10.14 5.64 -6.17
CA TYR A 85 -11.13 4.77 -5.54
C TYR A 85 -11.95 5.52 -4.50
N ARG A 86 -11.32 6.36 -3.66
CA ARG A 86 -12.01 7.19 -2.66
C ARG A 86 -13.00 8.17 -3.30
N ASP A 87 -12.64 8.77 -4.42
CA ASP A 87 -13.48 9.72 -5.17
C ASP A 87 -14.63 9.02 -5.92
N ARG A 88 -14.61 7.69 -6.07
CA ARG A 88 -15.74 6.92 -6.64
C ARG A 88 -16.70 6.34 -5.60
N LEU A 89 -16.31 6.40 -4.32
CA LEU A 89 -17.11 5.91 -3.19
C LEU A 89 -17.83 7.03 -2.44
N THR A 90 -17.54 8.30 -2.78
CA THR A 90 -18.28 9.50 -2.33
C THR A 90 -19.09 10.04 -3.49
#